data_AF-A0A1F9BY08-F1
#
_entry.id   AF-A0A1F9BY08-F1
#
_cell.length_a   1.000
_cell.length_b   1.000
_cell.length_c   1.000
_cell.angle_alpha   90.00
_cell.angle_beta   90.00
_cell.angle_gamma   90.00
#
_symmetry.space_group_name_H-M   'P 1'
#
loop_
_entity.id
_entity.type
_entity.pdbx_description
1 polymer ?
#
loop_
_entity_poly.entity_id
_entity_poly.type
_entity_poly.pdbx_seq_one_letter_code
_entity_poly.pdbx_strand_id
1 'polypeptide(L)' 'MKTSPKRATIYFDPDLHRALRLKAAETDQSVSELVNTAVKFSLAEDAEDYAAF' A
#
# COMPACT_ATOMS: atom_id res chain seq x y z
N MET A 1 1.80 -20.07 -8.60
CA MET A 1 1.42 -19.89 -7.18
C MET A 1 0.03 -19.26 -7.17
N LYS A 2 -0.99 -19.82 -6.49
CA LYS A 2 -2.32 -19.18 -6.44
C LYS A 2 -2.18 -17.84 -5.70
N THR A 3 -2.13 -16.73 -6.43
CA THR A 3 -2.10 -15.37 -5.86
C THR A 3 -3.52 -14.93 -5.54
N SER A 4 -4.20 -15.67 -4.66
CA SER A 4 -5.48 -15.22 -4.14
C SER A 4 -5.22 -14.10 -3.13
N PRO A 5 -5.83 -12.91 -3.28
CA PRO A 5 -5.68 -11.84 -2.29
C PRO A 5 -6.16 -12.32 -0.92
N LYS A 6 -5.36 -12.04 0.11
CA LYS A 6 -5.73 -12.31 1.52
C LYS A 6 -6.22 -11.02 2.16
N ARG A 7 -7.34 -11.08 2.87
CA ARG A 7 -7.85 -9.94 3.63
C ARG A 7 -7.01 -9.76 4.90
N ALA A 8 -6.62 -8.53 5.19
CA ALA A 8 -5.92 -8.14 6.42
C ALA A 8 -6.65 -6.95 7.06
N THR A 9 -6.60 -6.87 8.38
CA THR A 9 -7.11 -5.73 9.14
C THR A 9 -5.92 -5.01 9.74
N ILE A 10 -5.81 -3.70 9.51
CA ILE A 10 -4.71 -2.86 9.98
C ILE A 10 -5.29 -1.58 10.56
N TYR A 11 -4.59 -1.01 11.55
CA TYR A 11 -4.94 0.28 12.11
C TYR A 11 -4.26 1.39 11.31
N PHE A 12 -5.02 2.42 10.97
CA PHE A 12 -4.50 3.65 10.40
C PHE A 12 -4.70 4.79 11.38
N ASP A 13 -3.80 5.76 11.33
CA ASP A 13 -4.09 7.08 11.87
C ASP A 13 -5.37 7.66 11.20
N PRO A 14 -6.30 8.29 11.95
CA PRO A 14 -7.54 8.80 11.40
C PRO A 14 -7.36 9.79 10.25
N ASP A 15 -6.37 10.67 10.34
CA ASP A 15 -6.10 11.69 9.33
C ASP A 15 -5.48 11.05 8.09
N LEU A 16 -4.58 10.06 8.29
CA LEU A 16 -4.03 9.28 7.19
C LEU A 16 -5.11 8.49 6.44
N HIS A 17 -6.03 7.84 7.16
CA HIS A 17 -7.14 7.11 6.54
C HIS A 17 -8.05 8.05 5.74
N ARG A 18 -8.31 9.27 6.24
CA ARG A 18 -9.06 10.29 5.49
C ARG A 18 -8.34 10.71 4.22
N ALA A 19 -7.04 10.98 4.30
CA ALA A 19 -6.22 11.33 3.15
C ALA A 19 -6.21 10.21 2.09
N LEU A 20 -6.06 8.95 2.51
CA LEU A 20 -6.13 7.78 1.63
C LEU A 20 -7.47 7.68 0.90
N ARG A 21 -8.59 7.92 1.59
CA ARG A 21 -9.92 7.90 0.98
C ARG A 21 -10.12 9.02 -0.04
N LEU A 22 -9.61 10.22 0.24
CA LEU A 22 -9.64 11.33 -0.72
C LEU A 22 -8.79 10.99 -1.95
N LYS A 23 -7.60 10.44 -1.75
CA LYS A 23 -6.71 10.05 -2.85
C LYS A 23 -7.34 8.97 -3.73
N ALA A 24 -7.93 7.95 -3.12
CA ALA A 24 -8.65 6.88 -3.80
C ALA A 24 -9.77 7.42 -4.70
N ALA A 25 -10.55 8.39 -4.21
CA ALA A 25 -11.60 9.04 -4.99
C ALA A 25 -11.05 9.92 -6.12
N GLU A 26 -9.93 10.61 -5.88
CA GLU A 26 -9.25 11.43 -6.89
C GLU A 26 -8.67 10.59 -8.05
N THR A 27 -8.11 9.42 -7.74
CA THR A 27 -7.42 8.57 -8.72
C THR A 27 -8.27 7.47 -9.32
N ASP A 28 -9.56 7.40 -8.96
CA ASP A 28 -10.48 6.30 -9.34
C ASP A 28 -9.91 4.91 -9.00
N GLN A 29 -9.26 4.81 -7.84
CA GLN A 29 -8.66 3.59 -7.33
C GLN A 29 -9.25 3.22 -5.98
N SER A 30 -9.13 1.94 -5.61
CA SER A 30 -9.49 1.50 -4.27
C SER A 30 -8.39 1.84 -3.26
N VAL A 31 -8.78 2.05 -1.99
CA VAL A 31 -7.83 2.20 -0.88
C VAL A 31 -6.89 0.98 -0.81
N SER A 32 -7.40 -0.21 -1.08
CA SER A 32 -6.61 -1.45 -1.12
C SER A 32 -5.51 -1.43 -2.19
N GLU A 33 -5.77 -0.85 -3.37
CA GLU A 33 -4.76 -0.72 -4.44
C GLU A 33 -3.68 0.28 -4.07
N LEU A 34 -4.06 1.43 -3.49
CA LEU A 34 -3.11 2.43 -2.99
C LEU A 34 -2.19 1.83 -1.93
N VAL A 35 -2.75 1.13 -0.94
CA VAL A 35 -1.98 0.47 0.13
C VAL A 35 -1.07 -0.61 -0.44
N ASN A 36 -1.57 -1.46 -1.34
CA ASN A 36 -0.73 -2.50 -1.96
C ASN A 36 0.43 -1.92 -2.78
N THR A 37 0.20 -0.80 -3.47
CA THR A 37 1.25 -0.12 -4.25
C THR A 37 2.31 0.47 -3.34
N ALA A 38 1.90 1.19 -2.29
CA ALA A 38 2.81 1.77 -1.31
C ALA A 38 3.67 0.71 -0.60
N VAL A 39 3.06 -0.41 -0.18
CA VAL A 39 3.79 -1.52 0.47
C VAL A 39 4.79 -2.17 -0.48
N LYS A 40 4.41 -2.41 -1.75
CA LYS A 40 5.34 -2.96 -2.74
C LYS A 40 6.52 -2.03 -3.01
N PHE A 41 6.25 -0.73 -3.10
CA PHE A 41 7.27 0.28 -3.36
C PHE A 41 8.27 0.35 -2.20
N SER A 42 7.78 0.49 -0.96
CA SER A 42 8.64 0.49 0.23
C SER A 42 9.48 -0.77 0.37
N LEU A 43 8.92 -1.96 0.07
CA LEU A 43 9.68 -3.21 0.12
C LEU A 43 10.71 -3.34 -1.02
N ALA A 44 10.47 -2.70 -2.17
CA ALA A 44 11.40 -2.70 -3.28
C ALA A 44 12.59 -1.78 -3.00
N GLU A 45 12.35 -0.60 -2.43
CA GLU A 45 13.40 0.32 -1.96
C GLU A 45 14.32 -0.39 -0.95
N ASP A 46 13.75 -1.07 0.05
CA ASP A 46 14.54 -1.85 1.02
C ASP A 46 15.39 -2.94 0.33
N ALA A 47 14.83 -3.62 -0.67
CA ALA A 47 15.54 -4.69 -1.38
C ALA A 47 16.70 -4.16 -2.24
N GLU A 48 16.54 -2.99 -2.85
CA GLU A 48 17.60 -2.28 -3.57
C GLU A 48 18.71 -1.84 -2.59
N ASP A 49 18.34 -1.33 -1.41
CA ASP A 49 19.28 -0.96 -0.35
C ASP A 49 20.07 -2.18 0.15
N TYR A 50 19.44 -3.33 0.39
CA TYR A 50 20.14 -4.55 0.80
C TYR A 50 21.03 -5.16 -0.28
N ALA A 51 20.71 -4.96 -1.56
CA ALA A 51 21.51 -5.48 -2.68
C ALA A 51 22.75 -4.62 -3.00
N ALA A 52 22.79 -3.38 -2.50
CA ALA A 52 23.90 -2.45 -2.70
C ALA A 52 25.07 -2.65 -1.72
N PHE A 53 24.94 -3.53 -0.72
CA PHE A 53 25.98 -3.92 0.23
C PHE A 53 26.49 -5.35 -0.05
#